data_AF-A0A9C7Q3D6-F1
#
_entry.id   AF-A0A9C7Q3D6-F1
#
_cell.length_a   1.000
_cell.length_b   1.000
_cell.length_c   1.000
_cell.angle_alpha   90.00
_cell.angle_beta   90.00
_cell.angle_gamma   90.00
#
_symmetry.space_group_name_H-M   'P 1'
#
loop_
_entity.id
_entity.type
_entity.pdbx_description
1 polymer ?
#
loop_
_entity_poly.entity_id
_entity_poly.type
_entity_poly.pdbx_seq_one_letter_code
_entity_poly.pdbx_strand_id
1 'polypeptide(L)'
;MSTISALTDTEEQQDDIFSLSRRYASFLQHNNREFREELYEVHGPQDIPYRTMSWNMAYYAMTAETVALGVLSLPSVFSNLGYVPGVLLVLSFGILSTYTGFNLGQFRLNHPEVCNFGDAGYVLKKRWGRFLCSTGLCLFLIFLVGAHCLAGSIAMESWTNHQFCRLLGALIFALVGFILSLPRTLRGVSYMSVVSILSICCALLFTGIALIVQRPTDTLFQSPKAFMTNVSFSSCLVSIMDVIFAYAGHLAFFNFIAEMRDPKDFSRALFGLQITDMTIYLLTGTIMYAFGGGSLTSPIISTVRSSTLRQIAYGLATPMIIIAGVIYAHIAAKFLFFRLIPGRYSFHFRRHTYLSWVIWSTLCALIWCLGWLISEAIPFFNELLSLTASLYASQFTYGLSGVFWLFDHRGERRPLWMLLNVFIVILGLVIMVLGVYSSIVEIIHKRETTHSFGLFSCSFG
;
A
#
# COMPACT_ATOMS: atom_id res chain seq x y z
N MET A 1 -46.28 -38.60 26.63
CA MET A 1 -46.39 -38.60 25.15
C MET A 1 -46.35 -37.18 24.54
N SER A 2 -46.41 -36.11 25.33
CA SER A 2 -46.41 -34.70 24.85
C SER A 2 -45.03 -34.03 24.78
N THR A 3 -43.97 -34.63 25.33
CA THR A 3 -42.62 -34.02 25.36
C THR A 3 -41.70 -34.47 24.22
N ILE A 4 -42.04 -35.57 23.53
CA ILE A 4 -41.24 -36.09 22.41
C ILE A 4 -41.60 -35.38 21.09
N SER A 5 -42.85 -34.96 20.88
CA SER A 5 -43.24 -34.27 19.65
C SER A 5 -42.65 -32.87 19.51
N ALA A 6 -42.45 -32.16 20.63
CA ALA A 6 -41.84 -30.83 20.64
C ALA A 6 -40.33 -30.84 20.34
N LEU A 7 -39.64 -31.95 20.57
CA LEU A 7 -38.21 -32.12 20.25
C LEU A 7 -38.00 -32.48 18.77
N THR A 8 -38.88 -33.31 18.20
CA THR A 8 -38.86 -33.63 16.76
C THR A 8 -39.20 -32.42 15.89
N ASP A 9 -40.13 -31.56 16.31
CA ASP A 9 -40.47 -30.33 15.58
C ASP A 9 -39.29 -29.33 15.54
N THR A 10 -38.46 -29.27 16.60
CA THR A 10 -37.28 -28.40 16.63
C THR A 10 -36.09 -28.91 15.80
N GLU A 11 -35.89 -30.23 15.70
CA GLU A 11 -34.83 -30.80 14.85
C GLU A 11 -35.19 -30.66 13.36
N GLU A 12 -36.44 -30.90 12.98
CA GLU A 12 -36.91 -30.77 11.59
C GLU A 12 -36.87 -29.30 11.13
N GLN A 13 -37.23 -28.35 12.01
CA GLN A 13 -37.17 -26.91 11.72
C GLN A 13 -35.73 -26.37 11.66
N GLN A 14 -34.78 -26.98 12.40
CA GLN A 14 -33.37 -26.60 12.38
C GLN A 14 -32.64 -27.18 11.15
N ASP A 15 -33.00 -28.39 10.72
CA ASP A 15 -32.55 -28.97 9.45
C ASP A 15 -33.10 -28.19 8.25
N ASP A 16 -34.33 -27.67 8.33
CA ASP A 16 -34.89 -26.82 7.28
C ASP A 16 -34.21 -25.44 7.18
N ILE A 17 -33.79 -24.83 8.29
CA ILE A 17 -32.98 -23.60 8.26
C ILE A 17 -31.56 -23.88 7.73
N PHE A 18 -30.97 -25.03 8.06
CA PHE A 18 -29.68 -25.46 7.51
C PHE A 18 -29.77 -25.84 6.03
N SER A 19 -30.91 -26.36 5.57
CA SER A 19 -31.19 -26.68 4.17
C SER A 19 -31.47 -25.41 3.36
N LEU A 20 -32.24 -24.46 3.91
CA LEU A 20 -32.48 -23.13 3.30
C LEU A 20 -31.20 -22.31 3.26
N SER A 21 -30.38 -22.31 4.30
CA SER A 21 -29.11 -21.58 4.29
C SER A 21 -28.08 -22.21 3.35
N ARG A 22 -28.08 -23.55 3.19
CA ARG A 22 -27.30 -24.23 2.13
C ARG A 22 -27.82 -23.91 0.74
N ARG A 23 -29.14 -23.93 0.52
CA ARG A 23 -29.76 -23.55 -0.76
C ARG A 23 -29.56 -22.08 -1.08
N TYR A 24 -29.60 -21.19 -0.09
CA TYR A 24 -29.33 -19.76 -0.26
C TYR A 24 -27.84 -19.49 -0.45
N ALA A 25 -26.95 -20.23 0.21
CA ALA A 25 -25.51 -20.17 -0.02
C ALA A 25 -25.15 -20.72 -1.40
N SER A 26 -25.73 -21.84 -1.83
CA SER A 26 -25.52 -22.40 -3.17
C SER A 26 -26.16 -21.50 -4.23
N PHE A 27 -27.31 -20.88 -3.97
CA PHE A 27 -27.94 -19.89 -4.86
C PHE A 27 -27.12 -18.61 -4.96
N LEU A 28 -26.56 -18.10 -3.86
CA LEU A 28 -25.61 -16.97 -3.88
C LEU A 28 -24.30 -17.35 -4.56
N GLN A 29 -23.83 -18.59 -4.42
CA GLN A 29 -22.58 -19.05 -5.02
C GLN A 29 -22.77 -19.37 -6.51
N HIS A 30 -23.93 -19.86 -6.92
CA HIS A 30 -24.35 -20.06 -8.30
C HIS A 30 -24.64 -18.72 -8.98
N ASN A 31 -25.43 -17.82 -8.37
CA ASN A 31 -25.60 -16.46 -8.89
C ASN A 31 -24.30 -15.67 -8.92
N ASN A 32 -23.37 -15.83 -7.96
CA ASN A 32 -22.05 -15.19 -8.07
C ASN A 32 -21.17 -15.84 -9.14
N ARG A 33 -21.46 -17.09 -9.54
CA ARG A 33 -20.73 -17.81 -10.58
C ARG A 33 -21.30 -17.50 -11.96
N GLU A 34 -22.61 -17.50 -12.14
CA GLU A 34 -23.32 -16.96 -13.32
C GLU A 34 -23.04 -15.47 -13.48
N PHE A 35 -23.19 -14.64 -12.45
CA PHE A 35 -22.85 -13.21 -12.53
C PHE A 35 -21.35 -13.00 -12.80
N ARG A 36 -20.48 -13.95 -12.46
CA ARG A 36 -19.07 -13.94 -12.85
C ARG A 36 -18.89 -14.36 -14.29
N GLU A 37 -19.45 -15.49 -14.71
CA GLU A 37 -19.37 -16.01 -16.08
C GLU A 37 -19.98 -15.02 -17.08
N GLU A 38 -21.08 -14.36 -16.73
CA GLU A 38 -21.71 -13.24 -17.44
C GLU A 38 -20.90 -11.92 -17.34
N LEU A 39 -19.98 -11.79 -16.38
CA LEU A 39 -18.95 -10.75 -16.35
C LEU A 39 -17.72 -11.09 -17.22
N TYR A 40 -17.56 -12.37 -17.60
CA TYR A 40 -16.38 -12.91 -18.28
C TYR A 40 -16.63 -13.31 -19.73
N GLU A 41 -17.89 -13.52 -20.14
CA GLU A 41 -18.27 -13.73 -21.54
C GLU A 41 -18.49 -12.39 -22.26
N VAL A 42 -17.78 -12.20 -23.37
CA VAL A 42 -17.93 -11.06 -24.27
C VAL A 42 -19.23 -11.26 -25.07
N HIS A 43 -20.22 -10.40 -24.87
CA HIS A 43 -21.54 -10.46 -25.53
C HIS A 43 -21.69 -9.49 -26.70
N GLY A 44 -20.63 -8.77 -27.11
CA GLY A 44 -20.64 -8.04 -28.38
C GLY A 44 -19.57 -6.97 -28.57
N PRO A 45 -19.62 -6.24 -29.69
CA PRO A 45 -18.65 -5.18 -30.03
C PRO A 45 -18.74 -3.93 -29.12
N GLN A 46 -19.65 -3.89 -28.15
CA GLN A 46 -19.78 -2.82 -27.15
C GLN A 46 -19.22 -3.21 -25.76
N ASP A 47 -18.77 -4.45 -25.57
CA ASP A 47 -18.23 -4.89 -24.29
C ASP A 47 -16.76 -4.52 -24.12
N ILE A 48 -16.42 -4.05 -22.92
CA ILE A 48 -15.04 -3.74 -22.54
C ILE A 48 -14.30 -5.07 -22.38
N PRO A 49 -13.23 -5.34 -23.15
CA PRO A 49 -12.49 -6.59 -23.00
C PRO A 49 -11.97 -6.72 -21.56
N TYR A 50 -12.38 -7.78 -20.87
CA TYR A 50 -11.83 -8.14 -19.56
C TYR A 50 -10.50 -8.88 -19.79
N ARG A 51 -9.46 -8.53 -19.02
CA ARG A 51 -8.04 -8.93 -19.15
C ARG A 51 -7.26 -8.29 -20.30
N THR A 52 -7.09 -6.97 -20.24
CA THR A 52 -6.33 -6.23 -21.27
C THR A 52 -4.85 -6.08 -20.95
N MET A 53 -4.44 -6.27 -19.69
CA MET A 53 -3.11 -5.89 -19.21
C MET A 53 -2.04 -6.90 -19.65
N SER A 54 -0.98 -6.42 -20.30
CA SER A 54 0.22 -7.23 -20.57
C SER A 54 1.14 -7.26 -19.34
N TRP A 55 2.09 -8.19 -19.30
CA TRP A 55 3.07 -8.27 -18.20
C TRP A 55 3.92 -7.00 -18.08
N ASN A 56 4.22 -6.32 -19.20
CA ASN A 56 4.91 -5.03 -19.20
C ASN A 56 4.07 -3.94 -18.51
N MET A 57 2.77 -3.89 -18.80
CA MET A 57 1.86 -2.92 -18.17
C MET A 57 1.70 -3.21 -16.68
N ALA A 58 1.63 -4.50 -16.31
CA ALA A 58 1.61 -4.92 -14.91
C ALA A 58 2.88 -4.50 -14.18
N TYR A 59 4.05 -4.74 -14.78
CA TYR A 59 5.35 -4.30 -14.26
C TYR A 59 5.36 -2.78 -13.97
N TYR A 60 5.01 -1.94 -14.95
CA TYR A 60 4.97 -0.49 -14.72
C TYR A 60 3.93 -0.07 -13.67
N ALA A 61 2.77 -0.72 -13.63
CA ALA A 61 1.76 -0.41 -12.61
C ALA A 61 2.26 -0.76 -11.20
N MET A 62 2.84 -1.95 -11.05
CA MET A 62 3.43 -2.43 -9.80
C MET A 62 4.61 -1.55 -9.37
N THR A 63 5.53 -1.18 -10.26
CA THR A 63 6.67 -0.30 -9.91
C THR A 63 6.19 1.07 -9.48
N ALA A 64 5.19 1.65 -10.17
CA ALA A 64 4.65 2.95 -9.78
C ALA A 64 4.00 2.94 -8.39
N GLU A 65 3.40 1.81 -8.02
CA GLU A 65 2.79 1.62 -6.70
C GLU A 65 3.85 1.42 -5.61
N THR A 66 4.88 0.63 -5.88
CA THR A 66 5.86 0.24 -4.86
C THR A 66 6.88 1.34 -4.59
N VAL A 67 7.38 2.01 -5.65
CA VAL A 67 8.40 3.06 -5.53
C VAL A 67 7.87 4.33 -4.87
N ALA A 68 6.58 4.64 -5.00
CA ALA A 68 5.91 5.90 -4.66
C ALA A 68 6.51 6.67 -3.45
N LEU A 69 5.97 6.49 -2.25
CA LEU A 69 6.43 7.22 -1.06
C LEU A 69 7.59 6.51 -0.33
N GLY A 70 7.74 5.20 -0.51
CA GLY A 70 8.75 4.41 0.20
C GLY A 70 10.18 4.82 -0.14
N VAL A 71 10.46 5.11 -1.41
CA VAL A 71 11.80 5.56 -1.83
C VAL A 71 12.23 6.87 -1.16
N LEU A 72 11.26 7.70 -0.75
CA LEU A 72 11.54 9.00 -0.15
C LEU A 72 11.95 8.91 1.32
N SER A 73 11.59 7.84 2.04
CA SER A 73 12.05 7.61 3.42
C SER A 73 13.31 6.77 3.48
N LEU A 74 13.58 5.91 2.49
CA LEU A 74 14.71 4.97 2.54
C LEU A 74 16.07 5.59 2.87
N PRO A 75 16.48 6.75 2.32
CA PRO A 75 17.76 7.35 2.68
C PRO A 75 17.93 7.60 4.18
N SER A 76 16.88 7.95 4.93
CA SER A 76 17.00 8.14 6.38
C SER A 76 17.36 6.85 7.12
N VAL A 77 17.03 5.68 6.57
CA VAL A 77 17.45 4.37 7.13
C VAL A 77 18.97 4.26 7.15
N PHE A 78 19.64 4.70 6.08
CA PHE A 78 21.10 4.70 6.00
C PHE A 78 21.71 5.72 6.97
N SER A 79 21.06 6.89 7.14
CA SER A 79 21.46 7.88 8.15
C SER A 79 21.29 7.39 9.58
N ASN A 80 20.23 6.64 9.85
CA ASN A 80 19.88 6.18 11.19
C ASN A 80 20.64 4.95 11.60
N LEU A 81 20.78 3.94 10.73
CA LEU A 81 21.41 2.65 11.06
C LEU A 81 22.89 2.57 10.62
N GLY A 82 23.29 3.42 9.68
CA GLY A 82 24.55 3.31 8.98
C GLY A 82 24.42 2.55 7.66
N TYR A 83 25.47 2.64 6.84
CA TYR A 83 25.44 2.12 5.47
C TYR A 83 25.26 0.61 5.39
N VAL A 84 26.04 -0.16 6.17
CA VAL A 84 26.04 -1.63 6.11
C VAL A 84 24.68 -2.22 6.49
N PRO A 85 24.08 -1.92 7.65
CA PRO A 85 22.76 -2.43 7.99
C PRO A 85 21.68 -1.93 7.02
N GLY A 86 21.77 -0.68 6.53
CA GLY A 86 20.86 -0.17 5.50
C GLY A 86 20.84 -1.03 4.23
N VAL A 87 22.00 -1.32 3.65
CA VAL A 87 22.12 -2.19 2.47
C VAL A 87 21.60 -3.60 2.75
N LEU A 88 21.98 -4.19 3.89
CA LEU A 88 21.54 -5.53 4.26
C LEU A 88 20.03 -5.62 4.43
N LEU A 89 19.39 -4.62 5.05
CA LEU A 89 17.94 -4.60 5.22
C LEU A 89 17.22 -4.46 3.88
N VAL A 90 17.67 -3.53 3.02
CA VAL A 90 17.08 -3.32 1.69
C VAL A 90 17.14 -4.59 0.85
N LEU A 91 18.28 -5.30 0.85
CA LEU A 91 18.42 -6.57 0.13
C LEU A 91 17.60 -7.70 0.76
N SER A 92 17.67 -7.85 2.09
CA SER A 92 17.01 -8.96 2.79
C SER A 92 15.50 -8.89 2.66
N PHE A 93 14.90 -7.72 2.90
CA PHE A 93 13.46 -7.51 2.73
C PHE A 93 13.03 -7.49 1.26
N GLY A 94 13.92 -7.11 0.33
CA GLY A 94 13.67 -7.20 -1.11
C GLY A 94 13.57 -8.65 -1.59
N ILE A 95 14.51 -9.51 -1.18
CA ILE A 95 14.46 -10.95 -1.48
C ILE A 95 13.21 -11.59 -0.86
N LEU A 96 12.92 -11.26 0.40
CA LEU A 96 11.74 -11.78 1.09
C LEU A 96 10.43 -11.32 0.44
N SER A 97 10.38 -10.05 0.01
CA SER A 97 9.24 -9.47 -0.71
C SER A 97 9.04 -10.14 -2.07
N THR A 98 10.11 -10.47 -2.79
CA THR A 98 10.05 -11.28 -4.02
C THR A 98 9.42 -12.65 -3.76
N TYR A 99 9.91 -13.36 -2.73
CA TYR A 99 9.42 -14.70 -2.39
C TYR A 99 7.93 -14.68 -2.02
N THR A 100 7.55 -13.72 -1.17
CA THR A 100 6.15 -13.58 -0.75
C THR A 100 5.24 -13.12 -1.87
N GLY A 101 5.71 -12.28 -2.79
CA GLY A 101 4.99 -11.92 -4.01
C GLY A 101 4.79 -13.13 -4.93
N PHE A 102 5.80 -13.98 -5.05
CA PHE A 102 5.72 -15.21 -5.84
C PHE A 102 4.66 -16.16 -5.27
N ASN A 103 4.62 -16.32 -3.94
CA ASN A 103 3.59 -17.11 -3.26
C ASN A 103 2.16 -16.58 -3.54
N LEU A 104 1.95 -15.25 -3.56
CA LEU A 104 0.65 -14.67 -3.93
C LEU A 104 0.30 -15.00 -5.39
N GLY A 105 1.27 -14.94 -6.28
CA GLY A 105 1.12 -15.36 -7.69
C GLY A 105 0.70 -16.82 -7.82
N GLN A 106 1.37 -17.73 -7.11
CA GLN A 106 1.01 -19.15 -7.11
C GLN A 106 -0.37 -19.41 -6.51
N PHE A 107 -0.69 -18.79 -5.38
CA PHE A 107 -2.01 -18.89 -4.76
C PHE A 107 -3.12 -18.46 -5.73
N ARG A 108 -2.89 -17.39 -6.49
CA ARG A 108 -3.84 -16.91 -7.50
C ARG A 108 -4.01 -17.86 -8.69
N LEU A 109 -2.96 -18.59 -9.07
CA LEU A 109 -3.04 -19.60 -10.12
C LEU A 109 -3.82 -20.83 -9.64
N ASN A 110 -3.66 -21.20 -8.36
CA ASN A 110 -4.38 -22.32 -7.74
C ASN A 110 -5.85 -22.00 -7.43
N HIS A 111 -6.18 -20.72 -7.16
CA HIS A 111 -7.53 -20.23 -6.87
C HIS A 111 -7.97 -19.16 -7.87
N PRO A 112 -8.41 -19.53 -9.08
CA PRO A 112 -8.72 -18.59 -10.15
C PRO A 112 -9.82 -17.55 -9.83
N GLU A 113 -10.62 -17.81 -8.81
CA GLU A 113 -11.68 -16.94 -8.31
C GLU A 113 -11.19 -15.70 -7.56
N VAL A 114 -9.95 -15.71 -7.05
CA VAL A 114 -9.44 -14.65 -6.18
C VAL A 114 -9.13 -13.41 -7.01
N CYS A 115 -9.84 -12.29 -6.82
CA CYS A 115 -9.55 -11.06 -7.56
C CYS A 115 -8.89 -9.99 -6.68
N ASN A 116 -9.03 -10.12 -5.37
CA ASN A 116 -8.49 -9.20 -4.37
C ASN A 116 -8.23 -9.96 -3.05
N PHE A 117 -7.59 -9.32 -2.07
CA PHE A 117 -7.33 -9.93 -0.77
C PHE A 117 -8.59 -10.32 0.00
N GLY A 118 -9.73 -9.64 -0.21
CA GLY A 118 -11.00 -10.02 0.37
C GLY A 118 -11.46 -11.41 -0.10
N ASP A 119 -11.31 -11.70 -1.39
CA ASP A 119 -11.62 -13.01 -1.96
C ASP A 119 -10.61 -14.08 -1.48
N ALA A 120 -9.32 -13.74 -1.39
CA ALA A 120 -8.31 -14.63 -0.82
C ALA A 120 -8.65 -15.01 0.63
N GLY A 121 -9.07 -14.02 1.44
CA GLY A 121 -9.56 -14.25 2.80
C GLY A 121 -10.83 -15.14 2.83
N TYR A 122 -11.68 -15.06 1.80
CA TYR A 122 -12.84 -15.94 1.69
C TYR A 122 -12.45 -17.40 1.47
N VAL A 123 -11.43 -17.66 0.66
CA VAL A 123 -10.88 -19.01 0.46
C VAL A 123 -10.32 -19.57 1.77
N LEU A 124 -9.59 -18.76 2.54
CA LEU A 124 -8.99 -19.19 3.81
C LEU A 124 -10.02 -19.55 4.88
N LYS A 125 -10.99 -18.66 5.15
CA LYS A 125 -11.89 -18.78 6.31
C LYS A 125 -13.29 -18.21 6.06
N LYS A 126 -13.80 -18.38 4.83
CA LYS A 126 -15.15 -17.96 4.38
C LYS A 126 -15.45 -16.51 4.81
N ARG A 127 -16.60 -16.27 5.45
CA ARG A 127 -17.07 -14.93 5.81
C ARG A 127 -16.10 -14.17 6.71
N TRP A 128 -15.47 -14.85 7.67
CA TRP A 128 -14.59 -14.19 8.64
C TRP A 128 -13.27 -13.75 7.99
N GLY A 129 -12.62 -14.64 7.25
CA GLY A 129 -11.40 -14.29 6.53
C GLY A 129 -11.65 -13.20 5.48
N ARG A 130 -12.78 -13.25 4.77
CA ARG A 130 -13.20 -12.17 3.87
C ARG A 130 -13.32 -10.85 4.59
N PHE A 131 -14.02 -10.80 5.73
CA PHE A 131 -14.21 -9.57 6.49
C PHE A 131 -12.88 -8.97 6.94
N LEU A 132 -11.97 -9.79 7.49
CA LEU A 132 -10.68 -9.33 7.99
C LEU A 132 -9.79 -8.77 6.87
N CYS A 133 -9.58 -9.53 5.80
CA CYS A 133 -8.72 -9.11 4.69
C CYS A 133 -9.32 -7.92 3.91
N SER A 134 -10.64 -7.88 3.76
CA SER A 134 -11.35 -6.76 3.11
C SER A 134 -11.19 -5.46 3.89
N THR A 135 -11.43 -5.52 5.20
CA THR A 135 -11.36 -4.35 6.08
C THR A 135 -9.91 -3.88 6.20
N GLY A 136 -8.97 -4.81 6.39
CA GLY A 136 -7.54 -4.51 6.41
C GLY A 136 -7.06 -3.83 5.13
N LEU A 137 -7.46 -4.33 3.95
CA LEU A 137 -7.08 -3.74 2.66
C LEU A 137 -7.64 -2.32 2.52
N CYS A 138 -8.91 -2.12 2.88
CA CYS A 138 -9.53 -0.80 2.79
C CYS A 138 -8.86 0.21 3.73
N LEU A 139 -8.58 -0.18 4.97
CA LEU A 139 -7.89 0.69 5.92
C LEU A 139 -6.46 0.99 5.44
N PHE A 140 -5.73 -0.01 4.94
CA PHE A 140 -4.40 0.19 4.41
C PHE A 140 -4.38 1.23 3.28
N LEU A 141 -5.30 1.11 2.31
CA LEU A 141 -5.43 2.10 1.23
C LEU A 141 -5.75 3.51 1.75
N ILE A 142 -6.59 3.65 2.78
CA ILE A 142 -6.90 4.95 3.39
C ILE A 142 -5.66 5.56 4.09
N PHE A 143 -4.85 4.75 4.79
CA PHE A 143 -3.58 5.20 5.35
C PHE A 143 -2.60 5.65 4.27
N LEU A 144 -2.53 4.94 3.14
CA LEU A 144 -1.71 5.35 1.99
C LEU A 144 -2.19 6.68 1.39
N VAL A 145 -3.50 6.88 1.22
CA VAL A 145 -4.06 8.18 0.82
C VAL A 145 -3.67 9.27 1.82
N GLY A 146 -3.69 8.98 3.12
CA GLY A 146 -3.20 9.91 4.15
C GLY A 146 -1.71 10.23 4.04
N ALA A 147 -0.87 9.23 3.75
CA ALA A 147 0.56 9.45 3.50
C ALA A 147 0.80 10.37 2.29
N HIS A 148 -0.03 10.26 1.25
CA HIS A 148 0.01 11.17 0.10
C HIS A 148 -0.48 12.59 0.43
N CYS A 149 -1.51 12.73 1.26
CA CYS A 149 -1.93 14.04 1.78
C CYS A 149 -0.80 14.69 2.59
N LEU A 150 -0.13 13.90 3.44
CA LEU A 150 1.00 14.37 4.23
C LEU A 150 2.18 14.80 3.34
N ALA A 151 2.56 13.98 2.36
CA ALA A 151 3.61 14.31 1.40
C ALA A 151 3.29 15.60 0.62
N GLY A 152 2.04 15.77 0.20
CA GLY A 152 1.56 16.98 -0.45
C GLY A 152 1.64 18.22 0.44
N SER A 153 1.31 18.09 1.73
CA SER A 153 1.45 19.18 2.70
C SER A 153 2.90 19.66 2.84
N ILE A 154 3.86 18.72 2.87
CA ILE A 154 5.30 19.02 2.95
C ILE A 154 5.79 19.67 1.65
N ALA A 155 5.27 19.24 0.50
CA ALA A 155 5.56 19.89 -0.79
C ALA A 155 5.07 21.35 -0.82
N MET A 156 3.83 21.61 -0.38
CA MET A 156 3.25 22.96 -0.28
C MET A 156 4.05 23.85 0.66
N GLU A 157 4.42 23.33 1.83
CA GLU A 157 5.24 24.04 2.80
C GLU A 157 6.59 24.44 2.20
N SER A 158 7.22 23.53 1.46
CA SER A 158 8.48 23.80 0.76
C SER A 158 8.35 24.89 -0.32
N TRP A 159 7.30 24.84 -1.14
CA TRP A 159 7.02 25.86 -2.18
C TRP A 159 6.78 27.25 -1.62
N THR A 160 6.22 27.33 -0.43
CA THR A 160 5.86 28.58 0.23
C THR A 160 6.91 29.05 1.23
N ASN A 161 8.09 28.43 1.25
CA ASN A 161 9.15 28.72 2.23
C ASN A 161 8.64 28.68 3.68
N HIS A 162 7.83 27.66 4.01
CA HIS A 162 7.24 27.45 5.34
C HIS A 162 6.24 28.52 5.79
N GLN A 163 5.82 29.43 4.90
CA GLN A 163 4.88 30.50 5.22
C GLN A 163 3.41 30.08 5.13
N PHE A 164 3.11 28.95 4.48
CA PHE A 164 1.75 28.45 4.31
C PHE A 164 1.39 27.43 5.38
N CYS A 165 0.15 27.52 5.88
CA CYS A 165 -0.35 26.60 6.88
C CYS A 165 -0.41 25.16 6.34
N ARG A 166 0.32 24.25 6.99
CA ARG A 166 0.44 22.84 6.57
C ARG A 166 -0.91 22.12 6.48
N LEU A 167 -1.81 22.37 7.44
CA LEU A 167 -3.17 21.85 7.47
C LEU A 167 -3.95 22.17 6.18
N LEU A 168 -3.85 23.41 5.71
CA LEU A 168 -4.48 23.84 4.46
C LEU A 168 -3.78 23.23 3.25
N GLY A 169 -2.46 23.03 3.32
CA GLY A 169 -1.69 22.37 2.26
C GLY A 169 -2.14 20.92 2.06
N ALA A 170 -2.31 20.17 3.14
CA ALA A 170 -2.84 18.81 3.12
C ALA A 170 -4.27 18.78 2.55
N LEU A 171 -5.12 19.73 2.96
CA LEU A 171 -6.49 19.84 2.47
C LEU A 171 -6.55 20.12 0.97
N ILE A 172 -5.71 21.02 0.44
CA ILE A 172 -5.63 21.31 -0.99
C ILE A 172 -5.28 20.05 -1.78
N PHE A 173 -4.27 19.29 -1.33
CA PHE A 173 -3.90 18.03 -1.97
C PHE A 173 -5.02 17.00 -1.90
N ALA A 174 -5.74 16.92 -0.77
CA ALA A 174 -6.90 16.05 -0.64
C ALA A 174 -8.05 16.43 -1.59
N LEU A 175 -8.30 17.73 -1.78
CA LEU A 175 -9.32 18.24 -2.71
C LEU A 175 -8.95 17.98 -4.17
N VAL A 176 -7.69 18.25 -4.55
CA VAL A 176 -7.19 17.94 -5.90
C VAL A 176 -7.29 16.44 -6.17
N GLY A 177 -6.83 15.62 -5.23
CA GLY A 177 -6.93 14.17 -5.30
C GLY A 177 -8.36 13.67 -5.40
N PHE A 178 -9.29 14.26 -4.63
CA PHE A 178 -10.71 13.97 -4.70
C PHE A 178 -11.30 14.24 -6.09
N ILE A 179 -11.05 15.43 -6.65
CA ILE A 179 -11.54 15.81 -7.99
C ILE A 179 -11.00 14.84 -9.04
N LEU A 180 -9.71 14.52 -8.98
CA LEU A 180 -9.06 13.59 -9.90
C LEU A 180 -9.51 12.13 -9.70
N SER A 181 -10.12 11.80 -8.57
CA SER A 181 -10.70 10.47 -8.29
C SER A 181 -12.16 10.31 -8.75
N LEU A 182 -12.79 11.38 -9.23
CA LEU A 182 -14.18 11.35 -9.73
C LEU A 182 -14.36 10.53 -11.02
N PRO A 183 -13.43 10.53 -11.99
CA PRO A 183 -13.57 9.71 -13.19
C PRO A 183 -13.55 8.21 -12.87
N ARG A 184 -14.72 7.56 -12.81
CA ARG A 184 -14.84 6.14 -12.41
C ARG A 184 -14.01 5.16 -13.23
N THR A 185 -13.62 5.53 -14.44
CA THR A 185 -12.80 4.70 -15.31
C THR A 185 -11.34 5.11 -15.19
N LEU A 186 -10.57 4.20 -14.63
CA LEU A 186 -9.12 4.25 -14.59
C LEU A 186 -8.51 3.84 -15.96
N ARG A 187 -9.10 4.33 -17.06
CA ARG A 187 -8.58 4.08 -18.41
C ARG A 187 -7.20 4.73 -18.49
N GLY A 188 -6.18 3.92 -18.78
CA GLY A 188 -4.82 4.41 -18.86
C GLY A 188 -4.09 4.49 -17.52
N VAL A 189 -4.48 3.71 -16.49
CA VAL A 189 -3.65 3.52 -15.28
C VAL A 189 -2.22 3.23 -15.64
N SER A 190 -1.95 2.33 -16.60
CA SER A 190 -0.59 2.04 -17.02
C SER A 190 0.17 3.27 -17.54
N TYR A 191 -0.51 4.20 -18.22
CA TYR A 191 0.10 5.46 -18.68
C TYR A 191 0.36 6.40 -17.50
N MET A 192 -0.61 6.55 -16.59
CA MET A 192 -0.43 7.34 -15.36
C MET A 192 0.69 6.78 -14.48
N SER A 193 0.82 5.45 -14.40
CA SER A 193 1.90 4.76 -13.70
C SER A 193 3.27 5.08 -14.31
N VAL A 194 3.40 5.11 -15.63
CA VAL A 194 4.64 5.53 -16.29
C VAL A 194 4.97 6.99 -15.96
N VAL A 195 4.00 7.90 -16.01
CA VAL A 195 4.19 9.30 -15.63
C VAL A 195 4.63 9.42 -14.17
N SER A 196 4.02 8.63 -13.27
CA SER A 196 4.38 8.57 -11.86
C SER A 196 5.84 8.12 -11.65
N ILE A 197 6.25 7.02 -12.31
CA ILE A 197 7.63 6.51 -12.23
C ILE A 197 8.63 7.55 -12.76
N LEU A 198 8.35 8.16 -13.91
CA LEU A 198 9.23 9.18 -14.47
C LEU A 198 9.35 10.40 -13.54
N SER A 199 8.23 10.85 -12.99
CA SER A 199 8.16 11.94 -12.01
C SER A 199 9.06 11.68 -10.80
N ILE A 200 8.93 10.51 -10.15
CA ILE A 200 9.74 10.19 -8.97
C ILE A 200 11.21 9.96 -9.31
N CYS A 201 11.52 9.28 -10.42
CA CYS A 201 12.90 9.09 -10.87
C CYS A 201 13.58 10.43 -11.16
N CYS A 202 12.91 11.34 -11.86
CA CYS A 202 13.42 12.69 -12.10
C CYS A 202 13.63 13.47 -10.80
N ALA A 203 12.68 13.41 -9.86
CA ALA A 203 12.79 14.08 -8.57
C ALA A 203 13.97 13.53 -7.74
N LEU A 204 14.18 12.22 -7.71
CA LEU A 204 15.27 11.58 -6.99
C LEU A 204 16.63 11.89 -7.62
N LEU A 205 16.75 11.79 -8.95
CA LEU A 205 17.98 12.16 -9.65
C LEU A 205 18.34 13.63 -9.42
N PHE A 206 17.36 14.52 -9.55
CA PHE A 206 17.56 15.95 -9.28
C PHE A 206 17.97 16.20 -7.82
N THR A 207 17.31 15.54 -6.86
CA THR A 207 17.65 15.65 -5.43
C THR A 207 19.09 15.20 -5.18
N GLY A 208 19.52 14.10 -5.79
CA GLY A 208 20.89 13.59 -5.66
C GLY A 208 21.92 14.57 -6.22
N ILE A 209 21.67 15.11 -7.40
CA ILE A 209 22.51 16.15 -8.01
C ILE A 209 22.55 17.39 -7.11
N ALA A 210 21.42 17.82 -6.56
CA ALA A 210 21.34 18.97 -5.67
C ALA A 210 22.18 18.78 -4.40
N LEU A 211 22.16 17.59 -3.79
CA LEU A 211 23.00 17.25 -2.64
C LEU A 211 24.50 17.21 -3.02
N ILE A 212 24.83 16.61 -4.18
CA ILE A 212 26.20 16.56 -4.70
C ILE A 212 26.77 17.96 -4.95
N VAL A 213 25.97 18.88 -5.51
CA VAL A 213 26.41 20.25 -5.79
C VAL A 213 26.58 21.06 -4.50
N GLN A 214 25.71 20.84 -3.51
CA GLN A 214 25.78 21.53 -2.23
C GLN A 214 26.92 21.07 -1.31
N ARG A 215 27.59 19.95 -1.65
CA ARG A 215 28.74 19.33 -0.94
C ARG A 215 28.84 19.74 0.52
N PRO A 216 28.12 19.10 1.45
CA PRO A 216 28.48 19.22 2.85
C PRO A 216 29.97 18.94 3.00
N THR A 217 30.67 19.80 3.74
CA THR A 217 32.13 19.74 3.96
C THR A 217 32.59 18.39 4.54
N ASP A 218 31.67 17.60 5.08
CA ASP A 218 31.87 16.25 5.60
C ASP A 218 31.27 15.19 4.66
N THR A 219 32.07 14.62 3.76
CA THR A 219 31.66 13.38 3.08
C THR A 219 31.68 12.24 4.10
N LEU A 220 30.52 11.64 4.37
CA LEU A 220 30.34 10.73 5.52
C LEU A 220 31.27 9.52 5.53
N PHE A 221 31.62 8.97 4.36
CA PHE A 221 32.49 7.79 4.23
C PHE A 221 33.92 7.96 4.75
N GLN A 222 34.28 9.14 5.27
CA GLN A 222 35.58 9.37 5.90
C GLN A 222 35.61 8.98 7.40
N SER A 223 34.46 8.67 8.03
CA SER A 223 34.39 8.31 9.46
C SER A 223 33.90 6.87 9.70
N PRO A 224 34.43 6.15 10.71
CA PRO A 224 33.94 4.81 11.07
C PRO A 224 32.45 4.79 11.44
N LYS A 225 31.93 5.91 11.98
CA LYS A 225 30.50 6.10 12.31
C LYS A 225 29.58 6.06 11.09
N ALA A 226 30.12 6.17 9.87
CA ALA A 226 29.33 6.07 8.67
C ALA A 226 28.90 4.63 8.32
N PHE A 227 29.56 3.63 8.89
CA PHE A 227 29.27 2.23 8.59
C PHE A 227 28.28 1.61 9.57
N MET A 228 28.34 2.00 10.85
CA MET A 228 27.39 1.62 11.89
C MET A 228 27.21 2.75 12.90
N THR A 229 25.95 2.99 13.26
CA THR A 229 25.54 3.98 14.26
C THR A 229 24.94 3.28 15.47
N ASN A 230 25.03 3.94 16.63
CA ASN A 230 24.31 3.52 17.83
C ASN A 230 23.03 4.34 17.93
N VAL A 231 21.88 3.68 17.81
CA VAL A 231 20.55 4.31 17.90
C VAL A 231 19.69 3.65 18.97
N SER A 232 18.63 4.36 19.39
CA SER A 232 17.62 3.79 20.26
C SER A 232 16.94 2.60 19.59
N PHE A 233 16.43 1.67 20.41
CA PHE A 233 15.71 0.49 19.93
C PHE A 233 14.47 0.86 19.10
N SER A 234 13.73 1.89 19.51
CA SER A 234 12.54 2.38 18.79
C SER A 234 12.90 2.97 17.42
N SER A 235 13.92 3.82 17.34
CA SER A 235 14.38 4.41 16.07
C SER A 235 14.90 3.36 15.09
N CYS A 236 15.55 2.31 15.61
CA CYS A 236 15.97 1.17 14.80
C CYS A 236 14.76 0.45 14.18
N LEU A 237 13.74 0.17 14.98
CA LEU A 237 12.52 -0.49 14.51
C LEU A 237 11.75 0.36 13.48
N VAL A 238 11.63 1.67 13.69
CA VAL A 238 11.03 2.59 12.69
C VAL A 238 11.78 2.53 11.37
N SER A 239 13.12 2.52 11.41
CA SER A 239 13.95 2.40 10.20
C SER A 239 13.74 1.06 9.47
N ILE A 240 13.54 -0.05 10.20
CA ILE A 240 13.17 -1.35 9.61
C ILE A 240 11.77 -1.27 8.98
N MET A 241 10.82 -0.60 9.65
CA MET A 241 9.46 -0.43 9.12
C MET A 241 9.45 0.43 7.85
N ASP A 242 10.30 1.43 7.73
CA ASP A 242 10.43 2.25 6.51
C ASP A 242 10.90 1.40 5.32
N VAL A 243 11.83 0.45 5.54
CA VAL A 243 12.24 -0.51 4.50
C VAL A 243 11.09 -1.45 4.12
N ILE A 244 10.34 -1.95 5.11
CA ILE A 244 9.16 -2.79 4.87
C ILE A 244 8.10 -2.03 4.08
N PHE A 245 7.87 -0.75 4.42
CA PHE A 245 6.95 0.12 3.70
C PHE A 245 7.38 0.29 2.24
N ALA A 246 8.69 0.45 1.98
CA ALA A 246 9.21 0.61 0.63
C ALA A 246 8.97 -0.61 -0.27
N TYR A 247 8.69 -1.80 0.30
CA TYR A 247 8.34 -2.99 -0.46
C TYR A 247 6.83 -3.35 -0.36
N ALA A 248 5.98 -2.41 0.05
CA ALA A 248 4.58 -2.67 0.38
C ALA A 248 3.60 -2.64 -0.81
N GLY A 249 4.01 -3.11 -1.99
CA GLY A 249 3.17 -3.14 -3.21
C GLY A 249 2.22 -4.33 -3.32
N HIS A 250 2.36 -5.34 -2.45
CA HIS A 250 1.66 -6.62 -2.56
C HIS A 250 0.15 -6.50 -2.50
N LEU A 251 -0.37 -5.45 -1.86
CA LEU A 251 -1.80 -5.21 -1.65
C LEU A 251 -2.62 -5.20 -2.95
N ALA A 252 -1.99 -4.83 -4.09
CA ALA A 252 -2.65 -4.77 -5.39
C ALA A 252 -2.35 -5.99 -6.29
N PHE A 253 -1.44 -6.88 -5.91
CA PHE A 253 -0.99 -7.96 -6.80
C PHE A 253 -2.12 -8.85 -7.29
N PHE A 254 -3.08 -9.23 -6.45
CA PHE A 254 -4.25 -10.00 -6.90
C PHE A 254 -5.10 -9.25 -7.94
N ASN A 255 -5.26 -7.93 -7.80
CA ASN A 255 -5.99 -7.11 -8.76
C ASN A 255 -5.24 -7.07 -10.09
N PHE A 256 -3.92 -6.87 -10.06
CA PHE A 256 -3.10 -6.87 -11.26
C PHE A 256 -3.13 -8.22 -11.97
N ILE A 257 -2.93 -9.33 -11.25
CA ILE A 257 -2.98 -10.67 -11.83
C ILE A 257 -4.36 -10.95 -12.46
N ALA A 258 -5.45 -10.49 -11.83
CA ALA A 258 -6.80 -10.66 -12.37
C ALA A 258 -7.05 -9.86 -13.67
N GLU A 259 -6.34 -8.75 -13.88
CA GLU A 259 -6.43 -7.91 -15.08
C GLU A 259 -5.43 -8.31 -16.19
N MET A 260 -4.48 -9.20 -15.91
CA MET A 260 -3.50 -9.70 -16.88
C MET A 260 -4.14 -10.63 -17.92
N ARG A 261 -3.72 -10.50 -19.18
CA ARG A 261 -4.09 -11.41 -20.30
C ARG A 261 -3.76 -12.87 -19.95
N ASP A 262 -2.51 -13.10 -19.54
CA ASP A 262 -2.06 -14.38 -19.01
C ASP A 262 -1.52 -14.19 -17.57
N PRO A 263 -2.25 -14.67 -16.55
CA PRO A 263 -1.80 -14.65 -15.16
C PRO A 263 -0.45 -15.34 -14.91
N LYS A 264 -0.03 -16.30 -15.75
CA LYS A 264 1.25 -17.02 -15.59
C LYS A 264 2.46 -16.12 -15.83
N ASP A 265 2.30 -15.07 -16.62
CA ASP A 265 3.36 -14.09 -16.88
C ASP A 265 3.62 -13.16 -15.68
N PHE A 266 2.80 -13.20 -14.62
CA PHE A 266 2.96 -12.35 -13.44
C PHE A 266 4.36 -12.46 -12.82
N SER A 267 4.95 -13.66 -12.77
CA SER A 267 6.30 -13.86 -12.22
C SER A 267 7.34 -13.03 -12.96
N ARG A 268 7.20 -12.83 -14.28
CA ARG A 268 8.12 -11.99 -15.07
C ARG A 268 8.01 -10.53 -14.64
N ALA A 269 6.78 -10.03 -14.46
CA ALA A 269 6.53 -8.68 -13.96
C ALA A 269 7.05 -8.50 -12.53
N LEU A 270 6.88 -9.50 -11.66
CA LEU A 270 7.37 -9.49 -10.27
C LEU A 270 8.90 -9.44 -10.18
N PHE A 271 9.62 -10.27 -10.94
CA PHE A 271 11.08 -10.22 -10.92
C PHE A 271 11.60 -8.89 -11.49
N GLY A 272 10.97 -8.38 -12.56
CA GLY A 272 11.27 -7.06 -13.09
C GLY A 272 11.07 -5.96 -12.05
N LEU A 273 9.93 -5.98 -11.34
CA LEU A 273 9.61 -5.07 -10.25
C LEU A 273 10.73 -5.10 -9.21
N GLN A 274 11.03 -6.28 -8.65
CA GLN A 274 11.91 -6.30 -7.49
C GLN A 274 13.34 -5.89 -7.83
N ILE A 275 13.85 -6.28 -9.00
CA ILE A 275 15.17 -5.84 -9.45
C ILE A 275 15.21 -4.31 -9.58
N THR A 276 14.13 -3.73 -10.12
CA THR A 276 14.00 -2.27 -10.25
C THR A 276 13.97 -1.59 -8.89
N ASP A 277 13.12 -2.06 -7.98
CA ASP A 277 12.98 -1.51 -6.63
C ASP A 277 14.30 -1.58 -5.88
N MET A 278 14.91 -2.76 -5.76
CA MET A 278 16.20 -2.94 -5.08
C MET A 278 17.28 -2.01 -5.66
N THR A 279 17.33 -1.87 -6.99
CA THR A 279 18.31 -1.01 -7.66
C THR A 279 18.07 0.46 -7.32
N ILE A 280 16.84 0.95 -7.47
CA ILE A 280 16.49 2.36 -7.17
C ILE A 280 16.74 2.64 -5.69
N TYR A 281 16.35 1.73 -4.80
CA TYR A 281 16.44 1.88 -3.35
C TYR A 281 17.89 1.90 -2.86
N LEU A 282 18.74 1.01 -3.38
CA LEU A 282 20.17 1.02 -3.06
C LEU A 282 20.86 2.24 -3.66
N LEU A 283 20.58 2.59 -4.92
CA LEU A 283 21.22 3.73 -5.58
C LEU A 283 20.87 5.04 -4.86
N THR A 284 19.59 5.26 -4.59
CA THR A 284 19.10 6.45 -3.90
C THR A 284 19.59 6.48 -2.45
N GLY A 285 19.42 5.39 -1.70
CA GLY A 285 19.93 5.28 -0.33
C GLY A 285 21.43 5.59 -0.25
N THR A 286 22.23 4.99 -1.13
CA THR A 286 23.69 5.18 -1.15
C THR A 286 24.09 6.60 -1.53
N ILE A 287 23.59 7.14 -2.64
CA ILE A 287 23.98 8.48 -3.12
C ILE A 287 23.55 9.54 -2.12
N MET A 288 22.31 9.49 -1.64
CA MET A 288 21.80 10.50 -0.72
C MET A 288 22.51 10.42 0.63
N TYR A 289 22.88 9.22 1.09
CA TYR A 289 23.69 9.04 2.29
C TYR A 289 25.12 9.55 2.11
N ALA A 290 25.75 9.30 0.97
CA ALA A 290 27.11 9.75 0.67
C ALA A 290 27.26 11.28 0.74
N PHE A 291 26.26 11.99 0.20
CA PHE A 291 26.33 13.43 -0.08
C PHE A 291 25.36 14.29 0.74
N GLY A 292 24.43 13.71 1.48
CA GLY A 292 23.44 14.47 2.26
C GLY A 292 23.92 14.88 3.65
N GLY A 293 25.06 14.36 4.13
CA GLY A 293 25.62 14.67 5.45
C GLY A 293 25.00 13.86 6.60
N GLY A 294 25.43 14.11 7.83
CA GLY A 294 25.18 13.25 9.01
C GLY A 294 23.73 13.15 9.52
N SER A 295 22.77 13.84 8.89
CA SER A 295 21.36 13.78 9.29
C SER A 295 20.46 14.01 8.08
N LEU A 296 19.95 12.91 7.52
CA LEU A 296 18.97 12.96 6.43
C LEU A 296 17.55 13.08 6.99
N THR A 297 16.78 13.99 6.44
CA THR A 297 15.35 14.14 6.73
C THR A 297 14.51 13.23 5.83
N SER A 298 13.29 12.91 6.26
CA SER A 298 12.31 12.20 5.43
C SER A 298 11.03 13.03 5.31
N PRO A 299 10.51 13.27 4.10
CA PRO A 299 11.02 12.82 2.79
C PRO A 299 12.41 13.37 2.46
N ILE A 300 13.26 12.58 1.78
CA ILE A 300 14.66 12.93 1.49
C ILE A 300 14.83 14.28 0.78
N ILE A 301 13.84 14.67 -0.02
CA ILE A 301 13.82 15.96 -0.73
C ILE A 301 13.95 17.14 0.26
N SER A 302 13.41 17.02 1.48
CA SER A 302 13.50 18.05 2.51
C SER A 302 14.94 18.33 2.99
N THR A 303 15.87 17.39 2.77
CA THR A 303 17.28 17.53 3.17
C THR A 303 18.03 18.56 2.31
N VAL A 304 17.52 18.87 1.13
CA VAL A 304 18.09 19.89 0.25
C VAL A 304 18.02 21.26 0.93
N ARG A 305 19.17 21.90 1.16
CA ARG A 305 19.27 23.14 1.94
C ARG A 305 18.83 24.37 1.14
N SER A 306 19.21 24.42 -0.14
CA SER A 306 18.77 25.49 -1.04
C SER A 306 17.25 25.39 -1.25
N SER A 307 16.53 26.43 -0.83
CA SER A 307 15.07 26.45 -0.97
C SER A 307 14.64 26.31 -2.44
N THR A 308 15.27 27.04 -3.36
CA THR A 308 14.94 26.96 -4.80
C THR A 308 15.10 25.55 -5.35
N LEU A 309 16.21 24.86 -5.04
CA LEU A 309 16.41 23.49 -5.49
C LEU A 309 15.39 22.53 -4.86
N ARG A 310 15.10 22.72 -3.56
CA ARG A 310 14.09 21.92 -2.86
C ARG A 310 12.69 22.09 -3.47
N GLN A 311 12.32 23.30 -3.84
CA GLN A 311 11.04 23.61 -4.50
C GLN A 311 10.91 22.93 -5.86
N ILE A 312 11.98 22.97 -6.67
CA ILE A 312 12.03 22.28 -7.97
C ILE A 312 11.90 20.77 -7.76
N ALA A 313 12.61 20.19 -6.80
CA ALA A 313 12.56 18.77 -6.51
C ALA A 313 11.15 18.30 -6.08
N TYR A 314 10.48 19.05 -5.19
CA TYR A 314 9.07 18.77 -4.85
C TYR A 314 8.12 19.00 -6.02
N GLY A 315 8.40 19.98 -6.89
CA GLY A 315 7.69 20.16 -8.16
C GLY A 315 7.74 18.92 -9.03
N LEU A 316 8.94 18.34 -9.19
CA LEU A 316 9.15 17.10 -9.95
C LEU A 316 8.48 15.89 -9.30
N ALA A 317 8.41 15.82 -7.97
CA ALA A 317 7.79 14.71 -7.24
C ALA A 317 6.25 14.77 -7.18
N THR A 318 5.66 15.95 -7.38
CA THR A 318 4.22 16.19 -7.21
C THR A 318 3.32 15.34 -8.11
N PRO A 319 3.63 15.13 -9.41
CA PRO A 319 2.82 14.24 -10.24
C PRO A 319 2.72 12.83 -9.65
N MET A 320 3.82 12.26 -9.16
CA MET A 320 3.78 10.98 -8.45
C MET A 320 2.90 11.06 -7.18
N ILE A 321 3.10 12.08 -6.34
CA ILE A 321 2.36 12.24 -5.07
C ILE A 321 0.84 12.26 -5.33
N ILE A 322 0.39 12.95 -6.37
CA ILE A 322 -1.03 13.04 -6.72
C ILE A 322 -1.52 11.75 -7.38
N ILE A 323 -0.82 11.26 -8.41
CA ILE A 323 -1.26 10.10 -9.20
C ILE A 323 -1.37 8.85 -8.32
N ALA A 324 -0.37 8.55 -7.48
CA ALA A 324 -0.41 7.38 -6.62
C ALA A 324 -1.53 7.48 -5.57
N GLY A 325 -1.73 8.65 -4.95
CA GLY A 325 -2.85 8.89 -4.03
C GLY A 325 -4.23 8.67 -4.70
N VAL A 326 -4.40 9.16 -5.93
CA VAL A 326 -5.62 8.94 -6.74
C VAL A 326 -5.84 7.47 -7.04
N ILE A 327 -4.79 6.72 -7.39
CA ILE A 327 -4.88 5.27 -7.64
C ILE A 327 -5.35 4.54 -6.38
N TYR A 328 -4.76 4.81 -5.21
CA TYR A 328 -5.17 4.17 -3.95
C TYR A 328 -6.60 4.52 -3.56
N ALA A 329 -6.99 5.80 -3.68
CA ALA A 329 -8.35 6.25 -3.41
C ALA A 329 -9.36 5.58 -4.35
N HIS A 330 -9.02 5.45 -5.63
CA HIS A 330 -9.86 4.74 -6.60
C HIS A 330 -10.02 3.25 -6.27
N ILE A 331 -8.94 2.56 -5.92
CA ILE A 331 -8.99 1.14 -5.56
C ILE A 331 -9.88 0.95 -4.32
N ALA A 332 -9.73 1.80 -3.30
CA ALA A 332 -10.57 1.78 -2.10
C ALA A 332 -12.04 2.08 -2.41
N ALA A 333 -12.32 3.12 -3.21
CA ALA A 333 -13.68 3.51 -3.58
C ALA A 333 -14.37 2.41 -4.39
N LYS A 334 -13.69 1.84 -5.39
CA LYS A 334 -14.17 0.73 -6.20
C LYS A 334 -14.46 -0.48 -5.32
N PHE A 335 -13.54 -0.81 -4.42
CA PHE A 335 -13.69 -1.92 -3.48
C PHE A 335 -14.91 -1.75 -2.57
N LEU A 336 -15.06 -0.57 -1.95
CA LEU A 336 -16.20 -0.25 -1.09
C LEU A 336 -17.52 -0.23 -1.86
N PHE A 337 -17.54 0.31 -3.07
CA PHE A 337 -18.73 0.36 -3.92
C PHE A 337 -19.29 -1.04 -4.17
N PHE A 338 -18.44 -1.96 -4.63
CA PHE A 338 -18.85 -3.35 -4.89
C PHE A 338 -19.22 -4.11 -3.62
N ARG A 339 -18.68 -3.70 -2.46
CA ARG A 339 -18.95 -4.36 -1.18
C ARG A 339 -20.24 -3.90 -0.52
N LEU A 340 -20.50 -2.59 -0.51
CA LEU A 340 -21.65 -1.96 0.15
C LEU A 340 -22.92 -2.06 -0.68
N ILE A 341 -22.81 -2.24 -2.00
CA ILE A 341 -23.93 -2.36 -2.93
C ILE A 341 -23.95 -3.75 -3.60
N PRO A 342 -24.16 -4.84 -2.85
CA PRO A 342 -24.30 -6.16 -3.44
C PRO A 342 -25.65 -6.33 -4.17
N GLY A 343 -25.66 -6.99 -5.32
CA GLY A 343 -26.88 -7.42 -6.03
C GLY A 343 -27.25 -6.60 -7.28
N ARG A 344 -28.54 -6.61 -7.68
CA ARG A 344 -29.08 -5.99 -8.92
C ARG A 344 -28.80 -4.48 -9.06
N TYR A 345 -28.37 -3.80 -7.99
CA TYR A 345 -27.92 -2.41 -8.02
C TYR A 345 -26.46 -2.22 -8.49
N SER A 346 -25.63 -3.27 -8.51
CA SER A 346 -24.30 -3.27 -9.15
C SER A 346 -24.37 -2.98 -10.66
N PHE A 347 -25.52 -3.28 -11.29
CA PHE A 347 -25.83 -2.89 -12.67
C PHE A 347 -25.78 -1.36 -12.88
N HIS A 348 -26.01 -0.57 -11.84
CA HIS A 348 -25.92 0.89 -11.87
C HIS A 348 -24.48 1.42 -11.82
N PHE A 349 -23.46 0.59 -11.56
CA PHE A 349 -22.07 1.03 -11.68
C PHE A 349 -21.69 1.28 -13.14
N ARG A 350 -22.22 0.44 -14.06
CA ARG A 350 -22.02 0.54 -15.51
C ARG A 350 -22.89 1.60 -16.19
N ARG A 351 -24.03 1.99 -15.59
CA ARG A 351 -24.88 3.07 -16.09
C ARG A 351 -24.60 4.38 -15.35
N HIS A 352 -24.48 5.49 -16.08
CA HIS A 352 -24.33 6.85 -15.52
C HIS A 352 -25.63 7.36 -14.87
N THR A 353 -26.14 6.65 -13.86
CA THR A 353 -27.29 7.08 -13.06
C THR A 353 -26.86 8.08 -12.00
N TYR A 354 -27.77 9.01 -11.64
CA TYR A 354 -27.52 10.03 -10.63
C TYR A 354 -27.13 9.41 -9.26
N LEU A 355 -27.90 8.41 -8.81
CA LEU A 355 -27.62 7.70 -7.54
C LEU A 355 -26.21 7.09 -7.52
N SER A 356 -25.80 6.44 -8.61
CA SER A 356 -24.46 5.85 -8.72
C SER A 356 -23.35 6.90 -8.67
N TRP A 357 -23.59 8.11 -9.22
CA TRP A 357 -22.65 9.22 -9.14
C TRP A 357 -22.58 9.79 -7.73
N VAL A 358 -23.72 9.98 -7.07
CA VAL A 358 -23.76 10.45 -5.68
C VAL A 358 -23.01 9.48 -4.76
N ILE A 359 -23.27 8.17 -4.88
CA ILE A 359 -22.57 7.18 -4.04
C ILE A 359 -21.08 7.16 -4.35
N TRP A 360 -20.69 7.15 -5.63
CA TRP A 360 -19.28 7.19 -6.03
C TRP A 360 -18.56 8.42 -5.46
N SER A 361 -19.10 9.62 -5.71
CA SER A 361 -18.55 10.88 -5.22
C SER A 361 -18.49 10.91 -3.70
N THR A 362 -19.51 10.38 -3.01
CA THR A 362 -19.51 10.31 -1.54
C THR A 362 -18.40 9.38 -1.02
N LEU A 363 -18.20 8.20 -1.63
CA LEU A 363 -17.13 7.29 -1.25
C LEU A 363 -15.75 7.91 -1.47
N CYS A 364 -15.51 8.54 -2.62
CA CYS A 364 -14.27 9.27 -2.88
C CYS A 364 -14.05 10.39 -1.86
N ALA A 365 -15.07 11.20 -1.57
CA ALA A 365 -14.97 12.29 -0.60
C ALA A 365 -14.64 11.78 0.80
N LEU A 366 -15.28 10.69 1.23
CA LEU A 366 -15.02 10.06 2.53
C LEU A 366 -13.58 9.53 2.62
N ILE A 367 -13.07 8.86 1.59
CA ILE A 367 -11.70 8.32 1.58
C ILE A 367 -10.66 9.44 1.68
N TRP A 368 -10.81 10.50 0.89
CA TRP A 368 -9.88 11.65 0.93
C TRP A 368 -9.99 12.44 2.24
N CYS A 369 -11.21 12.59 2.78
CA CYS A 369 -11.41 13.20 4.10
C CYS A 369 -10.71 12.39 5.20
N LEU A 370 -10.89 11.07 5.23
CA LEU A 370 -10.21 10.21 6.20
C LEU A 370 -8.69 10.24 6.02
N GLY A 371 -8.18 10.25 4.79
CA GLY A 371 -6.76 10.41 4.51
C GLY A 371 -6.20 11.72 5.06
N TRP A 372 -6.90 12.84 4.81
CA TRP A 372 -6.53 14.14 5.36
C TRP A 372 -6.54 14.16 6.90
N LEU A 373 -7.55 13.57 7.54
CA LEU A 373 -7.58 13.44 9.00
C LEU A 373 -6.38 12.64 9.53
N ILE A 374 -5.98 11.57 8.84
CA ILE A 374 -4.80 10.77 9.21
C ILE A 374 -3.51 11.58 9.07
N SER A 375 -3.36 12.36 7.98
CA SER A 375 -2.16 13.19 7.80
C SER A 375 -1.99 14.23 8.91
N GLU A 376 -3.09 14.77 9.43
CA GLU A 376 -3.06 15.72 10.55
C GLU A 376 -2.89 15.02 11.91
N ALA A 377 -3.44 13.82 12.06
CA ALA A 377 -3.29 13.02 13.26
C ALA A 377 -1.84 12.54 13.47
N ILE A 378 -1.08 12.34 12.40
CA ILE A 378 0.33 11.93 12.46
C ILE A 378 1.14 12.77 11.46
N PRO A 379 1.51 14.01 11.83
CA PRO A 379 2.16 14.96 10.92
C PRO A 379 3.68 14.70 10.75
N PHE A 380 4.12 13.45 10.96
CA PHE A 380 5.50 13.04 10.81
C PHE A 380 5.60 11.92 9.78
N PHE A 381 6.38 12.14 8.73
CA PHE A 381 6.36 11.30 7.53
C PHE A 381 6.83 9.86 7.82
N ASN A 382 8.02 9.68 8.40
CA ASN A 382 8.53 8.33 8.74
C ASN A 382 7.59 7.60 9.70
N GLU A 383 7.09 8.28 10.74
CA GLU A 383 6.24 7.62 11.73
C GLU A 383 4.89 7.21 11.15
N LEU A 384 4.32 7.99 10.24
CA LEU A 384 3.10 7.60 9.51
C LEU A 384 3.37 6.40 8.61
N LEU A 385 4.48 6.39 7.86
CA LEU A 385 4.85 5.26 7.01
C LEU A 385 5.13 4.01 7.83
N SER A 386 5.91 4.12 8.90
CA SER A 386 6.24 3.04 9.84
C SER A 386 5.01 2.46 10.53
N LEU A 387 4.07 3.30 10.97
CA LEU A 387 2.80 2.84 11.55
C LEU A 387 1.97 2.09 10.50
N THR A 388 1.90 2.63 9.28
CA THR A 388 1.18 1.98 8.17
C THR A 388 1.81 0.63 7.82
N ALA A 389 3.14 0.57 7.79
CA ALA A 389 3.90 -0.62 7.48
C ALA A 389 3.71 -1.72 8.53
N SER A 390 3.79 -1.35 9.81
CA SER A 390 3.62 -2.28 10.91
C SER A 390 2.19 -2.82 11.00
N LEU A 391 1.16 -1.98 10.87
CA LEU A 391 -0.24 -2.42 10.92
C LEU A 391 -0.65 -3.27 9.72
N TYR A 392 -0.23 -2.87 8.51
CA TYR A 392 -0.77 -3.42 7.28
C TYR A 392 0.28 -4.09 6.41
N ALA A 393 1.36 -3.41 6.01
CA ALA A 393 2.35 -4.00 5.09
C ALA A 393 2.97 -5.28 5.67
N SER A 394 3.20 -5.34 6.98
CA SER A 394 3.70 -6.53 7.68
C SER A 394 2.85 -7.77 7.40
N GLN A 395 1.53 -7.61 7.30
CA GLN A 395 0.59 -8.70 7.04
C GLN A 395 0.36 -8.87 5.54
N PHE A 396 0.08 -7.81 4.79
CA PHE A 396 -0.29 -7.90 3.37
C PHE A 396 0.89 -8.26 2.45
N THR A 397 2.10 -7.82 2.79
CA THR A 397 3.33 -8.18 2.07
C THR A 397 3.88 -9.51 2.55
N TYR A 398 3.99 -9.69 3.88
CA TYR A 398 4.70 -10.85 4.44
C TYR A 398 3.77 -11.88 5.10
N GLY A 399 3.14 -11.54 6.21
CA GLY A 399 2.45 -12.51 7.08
C GLY A 399 1.38 -13.35 6.37
N LEU A 400 0.46 -12.71 5.64
CA LEU A 400 -0.61 -13.38 4.91
C LEU A 400 -0.09 -14.26 3.77
N SER A 401 1.01 -13.87 3.11
CA SER A 401 1.61 -14.68 2.06
C SER A 401 2.06 -16.05 2.58
N GLY A 402 2.67 -16.08 3.77
CA GLY A 402 3.00 -17.34 4.45
C GLY A 402 1.78 -18.18 4.81
N VAL A 403 0.68 -17.54 5.24
CA VAL A 403 -0.60 -18.23 5.52
C VAL A 403 -1.18 -18.86 4.24
N PHE A 404 -1.18 -18.13 3.12
CA PHE A 404 -1.67 -18.63 1.84
C PHE A 404 -0.85 -19.83 1.35
N TRP A 405 0.49 -19.75 1.44
CA TRP A 405 1.35 -20.87 1.05
C TRP A 405 1.08 -22.11 1.90
N LEU A 406 0.99 -21.95 3.22
CA LEU A 406 0.70 -23.04 4.16
C LEU A 406 -0.70 -23.63 3.97
N PHE A 407 -1.66 -22.85 3.46
CA PHE A 407 -3.01 -23.32 3.15
C PHE A 407 -3.02 -24.21 1.90
N ASP A 408 -2.33 -23.80 0.83
CA ASP A 408 -2.28 -24.54 -0.43
C ASP A 408 -1.53 -25.87 -0.32
N HIS A 409 -0.46 -25.91 0.49
CA HIS A 409 0.42 -27.08 0.61
C HIS A 409 0.10 -27.93 1.84
N ARG A 410 -1.14 -27.87 2.36
CA ARG A 410 -1.56 -28.70 3.49
C ARG A 410 -1.46 -30.18 3.13
N GLY A 411 -0.70 -30.94 3.92
CA GLY A 411 -0.49 -32.37 3.72
C GLY A 411 0.72 -32.72 2.86
N GLU A 412 1.42 -31.73 2.29
CA GLU A 412 2.67 -31.98 1.57
C GLU A 412 3.87 -32.13 2.53
N ARG A 413 4.79 -33.05 2.22
CA ARG A 413 6.03 -33.24 3.01
C ARG A 413 7.16 -32.37 2.47
N ARG A 414 7.08 -31.06 2.71
CA ARG A 414 8.11 -30.07 2.35
C ARG A 414 8.59 -29.29 3.59
N PRO A 415 9.32 -29.93 4.53
CA PRO A 415 9.57 -29.38 5.86
C PRO A 415 10.33 -28.04 5.83
N LEU A 416 11.32 -27.89 4.95
CA LEU A 416 12.10 -26.65 4.81
C LEU A 416 11.20 -25.46 4.41
N TRP A 417 10.36 -25.65 3.39
CA TRP A 417 9.45 -24.60 2.91
C TRP A 417 8.33 -24.29 3.91
N MET A 418 7.85 -25.30 4.63
CA MET A 418 6.92 -25.10 5.74
C MET A 418 7.54 -24.25 6.84
N LEU A 419 8.76 -24.57 7.28
CA LEU A 419 9.48 -23.81 8.30
C LEU A 419 9.69 -22.35 7.86
N LEU A 420 10.07 -22.13 6.60
CA LEU A 420 10.22 -20.79 6.05
C LEU A 420 8.91 -19.99 6.09
N ASN A 421 7.79 -20.58 5.69
CA ASN A 421 6.51 -19.86 5.69
C ASN A 421 5.96 -19.66 7.10
N VAL A 422 6.17 -20.60 8.03
CA VAL A 422 5.88 -20.40 9.45
C VAL A 422 6.71 -19.25 10.02
N PHE A 423 8.00 -19.20 9.69
CA PHE A 423 8.87 -18.08 10.06
C PHE A 423 8.35 -16.75 9.51
N ILE A 424 7.92 -16.70 8.25
CA ILE A 424 7.36 -15.48 7.63
C ILE A 424 6.08 -15.01 8.35
N VAL A 425 5.20 -15.93 8.74
CA VAL A 425 3.99 -15.61 9.52
C VAL A 425 4.38 -15.01 10.87
N ILE A 426 5.29 -15.65 11.59
CA ILE A 426 5.78 -15.16 12.89
C ILE A 426 6.46 -13.80 12.74
N LEU A 427 7.32 -13.65 11.73
CA LEU A 427 8.01 -12.41 11.41
C LEU A 427 7.01 -11.28 11.16
N GLY A 428 5.96 -11.50 10.37
CA GLY A 428 4.90 -10.53 10.14
C GLY A 428 4.21 -10.09 11.43
N LEU A 429 3.88 -11.03 12.33
CA LEU A 429 3.28 -10.73 13.64
C LEU A 429 4.22 -9.95 14.56
N VAL A 430 5.50 -10.33 14.61
CA VAL A 430 6.53 -9.64 15.41
C VAL A 430 6.73 -8.21 14.89
N ILE A 431 6.85 -8.03 13.58
CA ILE A 431 6.94 -6.72 12.92
C ILE A 431 5.72 -5.86 13.27
N MET A 432 4.52 -6.43 13.25
CA MET A 432 3.30 -5.70 13.60
C MET A 432 3.34 -5.18 15.04
N VAL A 433 3.64 -6.04 16.02
CA VAL A 433 3.65 -5.65 17.45
C VAL A 433 4.77 -4.64 17.75
N LEU A 434 6.00 -4.95 17.34
CA LEU A 434 7.17 -4.10 17.62
C LEU A 434 7.13 -2.80 16.82
N GLY A 435 6.64 -2.84 15.58
CA GLY A 435 6.51 -1.67 14.72
C GLY A 435 5.43 -0.70 15.21
N VAL A 436 4.28 -1.19 15.69
CA VAL A 436 3.25 -0.32 16.29
C VAL A 436 3.78 0.32 17.57
N TYR A 437 4.42 -0.47 18.45
CA TYR A 437 5.02 0.04 19.68
C TYR A 437 6.04 1.16 19.40
N SER A 438 7.02 0.89 18.53
CA SER A 438 8.08 1.85 18.21
C SER A 438 7.53 3.12 17.53
N SER A 439 6.59 2.97 16.60
CA SER A 439 5.96 4.11 15.93
C SER A 439 5.23 5.01 16.93
N ILE A 440 4.46 4.44 17.87
CA ILE A 440 3.75 5.21 18.89
C ILE A 440 4.73 5.94 19.82
N VAL A 441 5.79 5.26 20.28
CA VAL A 441 6.80 5.86 21.17
C VAL A 441 7.50 7.03 20.48
N GLU A 442 7.91 6.88 19.22
CA GLU A 442 8.56 7.96 18.47
C GLU A 442 7.59 9.12 18.17
N ILE A 443 6.31 8.84 17.90
CA ILE A 443 5.29 9.90 17.74
C ILE A 443 5.14 10.70 19.03
N ILE A 444 5.05 10.04 20.19
CA ILE A 444 4.94 10.73 21.49
C ILE A 444 6.18 11.58 21.73
N HIS A 445 7.37 10.99 21.55
CA HIS A 445 8.64 11.68 21.75
C HIS A 445 8.78 12.92 20.84
N LYS A 446 8.41 12.80 19.56
CA LYS A 446 8.43 13.94 18.61
C LYS A 446 7.42 15.02 18.97
N ARG A 447 6.25 14.67 19.49
CA ARG A 447 5.25 15.66 19.94
C ARG A 447 5.73 16.45 21.15
N GLU A 448 6.36 15.79 22.12
CA GLU A 448 6.90 16.44 23.31
C GLU A 448 8.05 17.39 22.98
N THR A 449 8.95 16.98 22.08
CA THR A 449 10.14 17.76 21.73
C THR A 449 9.88 18.91 20.76
N THR A 450 8.88 18.80 19.88
CA THR A 450 8.62 19.82 18.84
C THR A 450 7.73 20.97 19.34
N HIS A 451 7.31 20.99 20.61
CA HIS A 451 6.29 21.91 21.13
C HIS A 451 5.09 22.03 20.17
N SER A 452 4.66 20.90 19.58
CA SER A 452 3.63 20.93 18.55
C SER A 452 2.34 21.47 19.16
N PHE A 453 1.94 22.66 18.71
CA PHE A 453 0.60 23.22 18.89
C PHE A 453 -0.46 22.16 18.55
N GLY A 454 -1.63 22.25 19.18
CA GLY A 454 -2.65 21.19 19.19
C GLY A 454 -2.97 20.59 17.82
N LEU A 455 -3.47 19.34 17.82
CA LEU A 455 -4.01 18.68 16.62
C LEU A 455 -4.87 19.69 15.82
N PHE A 456 -4.67 19.77 14.50
CA PHE A 456 -5.37 20.70 13.60
C PHE A 456 -5.02 22.19 13.80
N SER A 457 -3.83 22.52 14.27
CA SER A 457 -3.34 23.91 14.32
C SER A 457 -2.52 24.27 13.08
N CYS A 458 -2.60 25.53 12.65
CA CYS A 458 -1.65 26.05 11.67
C CYS A 458 -0.26 26.16 12.29
N SER A 459 0.58 25.15 12.03
CA SER A 459 2.01 25.25 12.21
C SER A 459 2.57 26.13 11.09
N PHE A 460 3.14 27.28 11.46
CA PHE A 460 4.06 28.03 10.61
C PHE A 460 5.46 27.55 11.00
N GLY A 461 6.19 26.99 10.04
CA GLY A 461 7.49 26.34 10.28
C GLY A 461 8.60 27.30 10.64
#